data_AF-A0A4U0MYL2-F1
#
_entry.id   AF-A0A4U0MYL2-F1
#
_cell.length_a   1.000
_cell.length_b   1.000
_cell.length_c   1.000
_cell.angle_alpha   90.00
_cell.angle_beta   90.00
_cell.angle_gamma   90.00
#
_symmetry.space_group_name_H-M   'P 1'
#
loop_
_entity.id
_entity.type
_entity.pdbx_description
1 polymer ?
#
loop_
_entity_poly.entity_id
_entity_poly.type
_entity_poly.pdbx_seq_one_letter_code
_entity_poly.pdbx_strand_id
1 'polypeptide(L)'
;MDSQLARRIRLFRESGRVRPEVTAFVTAELAALAAEGHRVTEDSAGMLTSHLMMALTRLLDGEPVTEFRTDGAVAAELADHPDAVARARAVAVRAGRELGAALPRSEINFLALHLAVLCAGAVRADTSPRRDTP
;
A
#
# COMPACT_ATOMS: atom_id res chain seq x y z
N MET A 1 3.85 -9.08 9.05
CA MET A 1 4.61 -9.02 7.79
C MET A 1 5.43 -10.28 7.64
N ASP A 2 5.48 -10.88 6.45
CA ASP A 2 6.28 -12.08 6.20
C ASP A 2 7.77 -11.77 5.92
N SER A 3 8.60 -12.82 5.94
CA SER A 3 10.05 -12.69 5.75
C SER A 3 10.43 -12.28 4.32
N GLN A 4 9.60 -12.61 3.33
CA GLN A 4 9.83 -12.29 1.93
C GLN A 4 9.61 -10.79 1.64
N LEU A 5 8.51 -10.21 2.11
CA LEU A 5 8.28 -8.77 2.00
C LEU A 5 9.33 -7.98 2.79
N ALA A 6 9.70 -8.45 3.97
CA ALA A 6 10.80 -7.87 4.74
C ALA A 6 12.12 -7.87 3.96
N ARG A 7 12.41 -8.95 3.21
CA ARG A 7 13.59 -9.03 2.35
C ARG A 7 13.51 -8.04 1.19
N ARG A 8 12.36 -7.90 0.53
CA ARG A 8 12.14 -6.91 -0.53
C ARG A 8 12.44 -5.49 -0.04
N ILE A 9 11.91 -5.11 1.12
CA ILE A 9 12.14 -3.80 1.75
C ILE A 9 13.64 -3.59 2.03
N ARG A 10 14.33 -4.60 2.58
CA ARG A 10 15.78 -4.54 2.82
C ARG A 10 16.57 -4.32 1.53
N LEU A 11 16.22 -5.02 0.45
CA LEU A 11 16.88 -4.86 -0.84
C LEU A 11 16.72 -3.45 -1.41
N PHE A 12 15.54 -2.84 -1.29
CA PHE A 12 15.36 -1.44 -1.70
C PHE A 12 16.28 -0.49 -0.91
N ARG A 13 16.33 -0.65 0.41
CA ARG A 13 17.20 0.14 1.29
C ARG A 13 18.68 -0.03 0.95
N GLU A 14 19.12 -1.26 0.71
CA GLU A 14 20.52 -1.60 0.41
C GLU A 14 20.93 -1.17 -1.01
N SER A 15 20.00 -1.17 -1.96
CA SER A 15 20.28 -0.80 -3.35
C SER A 15 20.58 0.69 -3.56
N GLY A 16 20.24 1.55 -2.60
CA GLY A 16 20.36 3.01 -2.73
C GLY A 16 19.39 3.63 -3.75
N ARG A 17 18.51 2.83 -4.38
CA ARG A 17 17.53 3.30 -5.37
C ARG A 17 16.32 4.00 -4.77
N VAL A 18 16.16 3.93 -3.45
CA VAL A 18 15.02 4.47 -2.69
C VAL A 18 15.57 5.26 -1.52
N ARG A 19 15.03 6.45 -1.30
CA ARG A 19 15.47 7.32 -0.19
C ARG A 19 15.21 6.63 1.16
N PRO A 20 16.13 6.72 2.16
CA PRO A 20 15.95 6.06 3.45
C PRO A 20 14.65 6.42 4.17
N GLU A 21 14.23 7.69 4.11
CA GLU A 21 12.98 8.19 4.68
C GLU A 21 11.75 7.57 4.01
N VAL A 22 11.79 7.32 2.70
CA VAL A 22 10.71 6.63 1.98
C VAL A 22 10.62 5.18 2.45
N THR A 23 11.77 4.52 2.61
CA THR A 23 11.78 3.13 3.10
C THR A 23 11.21 3.04 4.51
N ALA A 24 11.57 3.97 5.40
CA ALA A 24 11.04 4.04 6.76
C ALA A 24 9.54 4.28 6.77
N PHE A 25 9.06 5.27 5.99
CA PHE A 25 7.65 5.60 5.86
C PHE A 25 6.82 4.41 5.38
N VAL A 26 7.18 3.79 4.25
CA VAL A 26 6.44 2.65 3.69
C VAL A 26 6.43 1.46 4.66
N THR A 27 7.54 1.22 5.36
CA THR A 27 7.60 0.15 6.37
C THR A 27 6.64 0.42 7.53
N ALA A 28 6.55 1.66 8.00
CA ALA A 28 5.62 2.05 9.06
C ALA A 28 4.15 1.89 8.63
N GLU A 29 3.82 2.27 7.40
CA GLU A 29 2.47 2.11 6.84
C GLU A 29 2.05 0.63 6.76
N LEU A 30 2.95 -0.23 6.28
CA LEU A 30 2.71 -1.67 6.21
C LEU A 30 2.60 -2.30 7.60
N ALA A 31 3.39 -1.82 8.57
CA ALA A 31 3.29 -2.26 9.96
C ALA A 31 1.95 -1.85 10.59
N ALA A 32 1.46 -0.63 10.32
CA ALA A 32 0.15 -0.18 10.78
C ALA A 32 -0.97 -1.03 10.20
N LEU A 33 -0.94 -1.33 8.90
CA LEU A 33 -1.91 -2.24 8.27
C LEU A 33 -1.89 -3.64 8.90
N ALA A 34 -0.70 -4.17 9.18
CA ALA A 34 -0.58 -5.46 9.85
C ALA A 34 -1.13 -5.43 11.29
N ALA A 35 -0.91 -4.34 12.03
CA ALA A 35 -1.43 -4.15 13.39
C ALA A 35 -2.96 -4.02 13.42
N GLU A 36 -3.56 -3.50 12.34
CA GLU A 36 -5.00 -3.44 12.11
C GLU A 36 -5.62 -4.79 11.69
N GLY A 37 -4.81 -5.84 11.57
CA GLY A 37 -5.25 -7.19 11.25
C GLY A 37 -5.25 -7.53 9.75
N HIS A 38 -4.75 -6.64 8.89
CA HIS A 38 -4.64 -6.94 7.46
C HIS A 38 -3.52 -7.95 7.19
N ARG A 39 -3.75 -8.84 6.21
CA ARG A 39 -2.74 -9.78 5.74
C ARG A 39 -1.70 -9.08 4.88
N VAL A 40 -0.64 -8.59 5.51
CA VAL A 40 0.51 -7.93 4.84
C VAL A 40 1.61 -8.96 4.58
N THR A 41 1.62 -9.51 3.37
CA THR A 41 2.59 -10.51 2.89
C THR A 41 3.17 -10.07 1.55
N GLU A 42 4.20 -10.75 1.06
CA GLU A 42 4.75 -10.48 -0.29
C GLU A 42 3.65 -10.58 -1.35
N ASP A 43 2.82 -11.63 -1.30
CA ASP A 43 1.76 -11.86 -2.29
C ASP A 43 0.70 -10.76 -2.32
N SER A 44 0.39 -10.16 -1.16
CA SER A 44 -0.69 -9.19 -1.04
C SER A 44 -0.22 -7.74 -1.15
N ALA A 45 0.98 -7.45 -0.66
CA ALA A 45 1.51 -6.09 -0.53
C ALA A 45 2.81 -5.86 -1.31
N GLY A 46 3.40 -6.88 -1.95
CA GLY A 46 4.70 -6.75 -2.63
C GLY A 46 4.68 -5.75 -3.79
N MET A 47 3.64 -5.80 -4.64
CA MET A 47 3.45 -4.85 -5.73
C MET A 47 3.25 -3.43 -5.21
N LEU A 48 2.34 -3.28 -4.23
CA LEU A 48 2.08 -2.00 -3.57
C LEU A 48 3.36 -1.39 -2.97
N THR A 49 4.15 -2.21 -2.28
CA THR A 49 5.38 -1.80 -1.61
C THR A 49 6.39 -1.27 -2.61
N SER A 50 6.66 -2.02 -3.69
CA SER A 50 7.58 -1.57 -4.74
C SER A 50 7.11 -0.29 -5.41
N HIS A 51 5.82 -0.21 -5.74
CA HIS A 51 5.25 0.97 -6.37
C HIS A 51 5.39 2.20 -5.47
N LEU A 52 4.94 2.11 -4.22
CA LEU A 52 4.95 3.25 -3.30
C LEU A 52 6.38 3.73 -3.00
N MET A 53 7.34 2.80 -2.84
CA MET A 53 8.75 3.15 -2.66
C MET A 53 9.32 3.91 -3.86
N MET A 54 8.99 3.49 -5.08
CA MET A 54 9.47 4.14 -6.30
C MET A 54 8.76 5.49 -6.55
N ALA A 55 7.44 5.53 -6.43
CA ALA A 55 6.64 6.73 -6.66
C ALA A 55 7.00 7.85 -5.69
N LEU A 56 7.11 7.55 -4.39
CA LEU A 56 7.52 8.54 -3.38
C LEU A 56 8.96 9.01 -3.61
N THR A 57 9.88 8.11 -3.96
CA THR A 57 11.27 8.51 -4.27
C THR A 57 11.30 9.50 -5.43
N ARG A 58 10.61 9.20 -6.53
CA ARG A 58 10.51 10.10 -7.69
C ARG A 58 9.92 11.46 -7.34
N LEU A 59 8.83 11.49 -6.57
CA LEU A 59 8.22 12.75 -6.13
C LEU A 59 9.21 13.60 -5.33
N LEU A 60 10.00 12.96 -4.46
CA LEU A 60 11.01 13.66 -3.67
C LEU A 60 12.22 14.11 -4.48
N ASP A 61 12.55 13.38 -5.54
CA ASP A 61 13.60 13.74 -6.49
C ASP A 61 13.13 14.80 -7.51
N GLY A 62 11.86 15.22 -7.45
CA GLY A 62 11.26 16.18 -8.37
C GLY A 62 10.96 15.59 -9.76
N GLU A 63 11.01 14.27 -9.89
CA GLU A 63 10.67 13.57 -11.12
C GLU A 63 9.15 13.44 -11.27
N PRO A 64 8.63 13.56 -12.50
CA PRO A 64 7.22 13.30 -12.75
C PRO A 64 6.91 11.84 -12.46
N VAL A 65 5.86 11.62 -11.67
CA VAL A 65 5.25 10.30 -11.55
C VAL A 65 4.24 10.14 -12.68
N THR A 66 4.30 8.99 -13.36
CA THR A 66 3.37 8.67 -14.43
C THR A 66 1.95 8.74 -13.90
N GLU A 67 1.13 9.63 -14.44
CA GLU A 67 -0.29 9.63 -14.15
C GLU A 67 -0.89 8.35 -14.69
N PHE A 68 -1.25 7.43 -13.80
CA PHE A 68 -2.20 6.39 -14.15
C PHE A 68 -3.49 7.08 -14.59
N ARG A 69 -3.83 6.91 -15.87
CA ARG A 69 -5.17 7.21 -16.37
C ARG A 69 -6.13 6.32 -15.60
N THR A 70 -6.67 6.89 -14.53
CA THR A 70 -7.71 6.25 -13.73
C THR A 70 -9.01 6.56 -14.44
N ASP A 71 -9.21 5.82 -15.52
CA ASP A 71 -10.39 5.87 -16.36
C ASP A 71 -11.63 5.56 -15.50
N GLY A 72 -12.83 5.88 -15.99
CA GLY A 72 -14.09 5.73 -15.23
C GLY A 72 -14.30 4.35 -14.58
N ALA A 73 -13.67 3.30 -15.12
CA ALA A 73 -13.65 1.96 -14.53
C ALA A 73 -13.01 1.90 -13.13
N VAL A 74 -11.92 2.63 -12.88
CA VAL A 74 -11.27 2.66 -11.55
C VAL A 74 -12.15 3.39 -10.53
N ALA A 75 -12.81 4.47 -10.94
CA ALA A 75 -13.72 5.18 -10.06
C ALA A 75 -14.95 4.33 -9.70
N ALA A 76 -15.44 3.52 -10.65
CA ALA A 76 -16.53 2.58 -10.39
C ALA A 76 -16.10 1.47 -9.41
N GLU A 77 -14.93 0.85 -9.62
CA GLU A 77 -14.38 -0.17 -8.71
C GLU A 77 -14.20 0.39 -7.29
N LEU A 78 -13.66 1.60 -7.16
CA LEU A 78 -13.44 2.23 -5.86
C LEU A 78 -14.73 2.68 -5.16
N ALA A 79 -15.86 2.77 -5.88
CA ALA A 79 -17.14 3.10 -5.26
C ALA A 79 -17.59 2.02 -4.25
N ASP A 80 -17.23 0.76 -4.50
CA ASP A 80 -17.51 -0.37 -3.61
C ASP A 80 -16.49 -0.49 -2.47
N HIS A 81 -15.45 0.36 -2.45
CA HIS A 81 -14.35 0.31 -1.49
C HIS A 81 -14.04 1.69 -0.85
N PRO A 82 -15.01 2.35 -0.21
CA PRO A 82 -14.83 3.69 0.36
C PRO A 82 -13.75 3.73 1.45
N ASP A 83 -13.61 2.66 2.25
CA ASP A 83 -12.58 2.57 3.30
C ASP A 83 -11.16 2.54 2.73
N ALA A 84 -10.97 1.86 1.59
CA ALA A 84 -9.69 1.81 0.90
C ALA A 84 -9.31 3.19 0.34
N VAL A 85 -10.28 3.93 -0.17
CA VAL A 85 -10.10 5.32 -0.64
C VAL A 85 -9.76 6.25 0.54
N ALA A 86 -10.49 6.15 1.64
CA ALA A 86 -10.23 6.95 2.84
C ALA A 86 -8.82 6.69 3.38
N ARG A 87 -8.40 5.41 3.43
CA ARG A 87 -7.05 5.02 3.86
C ARG A 87 -5.99 5.54 2.91
N ALA A 88 -6.17 5.41 1.59
CA ALA A 88 -5.23 5.94 0.61
C ALA A 88 -5.02 7.45 0.76
N ARG A 89 -6.11 8.19 1.01
CA ARG A 89 -6.04 9.63 1.29
C ARG A 89 -5.29 9.93 2.59
N ALA A 90 -5.50 9.15 3.65
CA ALA A 90 -4.79 9.32 4.91
C ALA A 90 -3.28 9.10 4.75
N VAL A 91 -2.88 8.06 3.99
CA VAL A 91 -1.46 7.83 3.63
C VAL A 91 -0.91 9.00 2.84
N ALA A 92 -1.66 9.53 1.87
CA ALA A 92 -1.22 10.67 1.07
C ALA A 92 -1.03 11.94 1.90
N VAL A 93 -1.92 12.21 2.87
CA VAL A 93 -1.77 13.32 3.81
C VAL A 93 -0.54 13.15 4.68
N ARG A 94 -0.27 11.93 5.18
CA ARG A 94 0.94 11.65 5.96
C ARG A 94 2.21 11.80 5.13
N ALA A 95 2.23 11.29 3.91
CA ALA A 95 3.36 11.47 2.99
C ALA A 95 3.65 12.96 2.73
N GLY A 96 2.61 13.77 2.55
CA GLY A 96 2.75 15.22 2.41
C GLY A 96 3.33 15.90 3.66
N ARG A 97 2.94 15.43 4.86
CA ARG A 97 3.42 15.99 6.14
C ARG A 97 4.83 15.53 6.52
N GLU A 98 5.15 14.26 6.34
CA GLU A 98 6.38 13.64 6.83
C GLU A 98 7.51 13.71 5.80
N LEU A 99 7.18 13.59 4.52
CA LEU A 99 8.16 13.57 3.43
C LEU A 99 8.16 14.86 2.60
N GLY A 100 7.10 15.68 2.68
CA GLY A 100 6.89 16.78 1.75
C GLY A 100 6.43 16.32 0.36
N ALA A 101 5.99 15.05 0.23
CA ALA A 101 5.56 14.48 -1.04
C ALA A 101 4.04 14.64 -1.24
N ALA A 102 3.64 15.42 -2.23
CA ALA A 102 2.24 15.56 -2.62
C ALA A 102 1.87 14.48 -3.66
N LEU A 103 1.20 13.41 -3.22
CA LEU A 103 0.75 12.35 -4.12
C LEU A 103 -0.38 12.86 -5.04
N PRO A 104 -0.24 12.72 -6.37
CA PRO A 104 -1.29 13.10 -7.29
C PRO A 104 -2.49 12.14 -7.19
N ARG A 105 -3.65 12.57 -7.70
CA ARG A 105 -4.90 11.80 -7.61
C ARG A 105 -4.79 10.39 -8.17
N SER A 106 -4.07 10.22 -9.28
CA SER A 106 -3.81 8.91 -9.91
C SER A 106 -3.11 7.94 -8.95
N GLU A 107 -2.14 8.42 -8.18
CA GLU A 107 -1.40 7.64 -7.19
C GLU A 107 -2.27 7.27 -5.98
N ILE A 108 -3.12 8.21 -5.53
CA ILE A 108 -4.09 7.94 -4.46
C ILE A 108 -5.08 6.85 -4.89
N ASN A 109 -5.60 6.92 -6.13
CA ASN A 109 -6.51 5.91 -6.67
C ASN A 109 -5.82 4.54 -6.83
N PHE A 110 -4.57 4.51 -7.31
CA PHE A 110 -3.79 3.28 -7.42
C PHE A 110 -3.55 2.63 -6.05
N LEU A 111 -3.18 3.44 -5.05
CA LEU A 111 -3.04 3.00 -3.67
C LEU A 111 -4.37 2.45 -3.13
N ALA A 112 -5.48 3.13 -3.39
CA ALA A 112 -6.80 2.67 -2.98
C ALA A 112 -7.17 1.31 -3.59
N LEU A 113 -6.84 1.05 -4.86
CA LEU A 113 -7.08 -0.26 -5.49
C LEU A 113 -6.31 -1.38 -4.79
N HIS A 114 -5.03 -1.15 -4.48
CA HIS A 114 -4.21 -2.14 -3.78
C HIS A 114 -4.71 -2.39 -2.35
N LEU A 115 -5.12 -1.32 -1.67
CA LEU A 115 -5.73 -1.42 -0.35
C LEU A 115 -7.08 -2.14 -0.39
N ALA A 116 -7.88 -1.96 -1.44
CA ALA A 116 -9.14 -2.68 -1.61
C ALA A 116 -8.91 -4.20 -1.70
N VAL A 117 -7.90 -4.63 -2.47
CA VAL A 117 -7.51 -6.05 -2.57
C VAL A 117 -7.00 -6.58 -1.22
N LEU A 118 -6.18 -5.80 -0.51
CA LEU A 118 -5.67 -6.15 0.82
C LEU A 118 -6.80 -6.28 1.86
N CYS A 119 -7.78 -5.38 1.83
CA CYS A 119 -8.93 -5.39 2.74
C CYS A 119 -9.93 -6.51 2.38
N ALA A 120 -10.17 -6.78 1.10
CA ALA A 120 -11.05 -7.86 0.66
C ALA A 120 -10.51 -9.25 1.08
N GLY A 121 -9.18 -9.41 1.13
CA GLY A 121 -8.52 -10.61 1.64
C GLY A 121 -8.65 -10.83 3.15
N ALA A 122 -8.93 -9.78 3.94
CA ALA A 122 -9.06 -9.88 5.40
C ALA A 122 -10.39 -10.54 5.84
N VAL A 123 -11.44 -10.46 5.01
CA VAL A 123 -12.79 -10.96 5.33
C VAL A 123 -12.95 -12.47 5.09
N ARG A 124 -11.98 -13.15 4.47
CA ARG A 124 -12.09 -14.59 4.12
C ARG A 124 -11.35 -15.56 5.05
N ALA A 125 -10.90 -15.10 6.22
CA ALA A 125 -10.12 -15.92 7.15
C ALA A 125 -10.88 -16.43 8.40
N ASP A 126 -12.22 -16.37 8.43
CA ASP A 126 -13.00 -17.01 9.50
C ASP A 126 -14.35 -17.56 9.03
N THR A 127 -14.33 -18.70 8.33
CA THR A 127 -15.44 -19.66 8.34
C THR A 127 -14.91 -21.06 8.03
N SER A 128 -14.42 -21.76 9.06
CA SER A 128 -14.37 -23.23 9.03
C SER A 128 -14.99 -23.73 10.33
N PRO A 129 -16.14 -24.45 10.29
CA PRO A 129 -16.75 -24.96 11.50
C PRO A 129 -15.84 -26.04 12.09
N ARG A 130 -15.46 -25.89 13.37
CA ARG A 130 -14.94 -27.01 14.16
C ARG A 130 -15.97 -28.12 14.10
N ARG A 131 -15.64 -29.21 13.41
CA ARG A 131 -16.34 -30.48 13.59
C ARG A 131 -15.92 -31.02 14.95
N ASP A 132 -16.69 -30.64 15.97
CA ASP A 132 -16.86 -31.47 17.14
C ASP A 132 -17.67 -32.69 16.72
N THR A 133 -17.16 -33.88 16.99
CA THR A 133 -17.96 -35.11 17.07
C THR A 133 -17.15 -36.14 17.88
N PRO A 134 -17.84 -37.05 18.58
CA PRO A 134 -17.97 -37.11 20.03
C PRO A 134 -16.98 -38.07 20.71
#